data_AF-A0A7J7SA58-F1
#
_entry.id   AF-A0A7J7SA58-F1
#
_cell.length_a   1.000
_cell.length_b   1.000
_cell.length_c   1.000
_cell.angle_alpha   90.00
_cell.angle_beta   90.00
_cell.angle_gamma   90.00
#
_symmetry.space_group_name_H-M   'P 1'
#
loop_
_entity.id
_entity.type
_entity.pdbx_description
1 polymer ?
#
loop_
_entity_poly.entity_id
_entity_poly.type
_entity_poly.pdbx_seq_one_letter_code
_entity_poly.pdbx_strand_id
1 'polypeptide(L)'
;MYIYSGNSLQDTKAPVMPLSCFLGNVYAESVDVLRDGTGPSGLRLRLLAAGCGPGLLADSKMRVFERSVYFGDSCQDVLSMLGSPHKVFYKSEDKMKIHSPSPHKQVPSKCNDYFFNYFTLGVDILFDANTHKVKKFVLHTNYPGHYNFNIYHRCEFKIPIAIKKENADGQTETCTTYSKWDNIQELLGHPVEKPVVLHRSSSPNNTNPFGSTFCFGLQRMIFEVMQNNHIASVTLYGPPRPGAHLKTAELP
;
A
#
# COMPACT_ATOMS: atom_id res chain seq x y z
N MET A 1 -29.51 -11.54 15.89
CA MET A 1 -28.15 -11.29 15.39
C MET A 1 -28.17 -9.92 14.72
N TYR A 2 -27.70 -8.88 15.39
CA TYR A 2 -27.58 -7.54 14.78
C TYR A 2 -26.26 -7.50 14.02
N ILE A 3 -26.33 -7.57 12.69
CA ILE A 3 -25.14 -7.55 11.81
C ILE A 3 -24.51 -6.16 11.77
N TYR A 4 -25.26 -5.12 12.15
CA TYR A 4 -24.81 -3.74 12.20
C TYR A 4 -25.27 -3.06 13.49
N SER A 5 -24.46 -2.11 13.95
CA SER A 5 -24.78 -1.19 15.06
C SER A 5 -25.35 0.12 14.52
N GLY A 6 -26.16 0.83 15.30
CA GLY A 6 -26.76 2.11 14.89
C GLY A 6 -28.26 2.15 15.15
N ASN A 7 -28.79 3.34 15.42
CA ASN A 7 -30.22 3.54 15.71
C ASN A 7 -31.02 3.98 14.48
N SER A 8 -30.35 4.19 13.34
CA SER A 8 -30.96 4.59 12.07
C SER A 8 -30.17 4.00 10.90
N LEU A 9 -30.76 4.01 9.70
CA LEU A 9 -30.07 3.58 8.47
C LEU A 9 -28.78 4.40 8.23
N GLN A 10 -28.80 5.70 8.55
CA GLN A 10 -27.65 6.59 8.40
C GLN A 10 -26.54 6.30 9.42
N ASP A 11 -26.92 5.83 10.62
CA ASP A 11 -26.00 5.50 11.70
C ASP A 11 -25.50 4.06 11.66
N THR A 12 -25.91 3.30 10.63
CA THR A 12 -25.56 1.89 10.46
C THR A 12 -24.06 1.74 10.28
N LYS A 13 -23.39 1.13 11.26
CA LYS A 13 -21.95 0.84 11.25
C LYS A 13 -21.72 -0.65 11.40
N ALA A 14 -20.81 -1.17 10.57
CA ALA A 14 -20.34 -2.54 10.71
C ALA A 14 -19.69 -2.74 12.09
N PRO A 15 -19.85 -3.91 12.72
CA PRO A 15 -19.21 -4.20 13.98
C PRO A 15 -17.69 -4.14 13.80
N VAL A 16 -17.02 -3.61 14.81
CA VAL A 16 -15.55 -3.66 14.87
C VAL A 16 -15.08 -5.11 14.98
N MET A 17 -13.88 -5.37 14.50
CA MET A 17 -13.26 -6.68 14.64
C MET A 17 -13.17 -7.06 16.13
N PRO A 18 -13.67 -8.24 16.54
CA PRO A 18 -13.56 -8.67 17.93
C PRO A 18 -12.10 -8.77 18.37
N LEU A 19 -11.83 -8.43 19.64
CA LEU A 19 -10.47 -8.48 20.22
C LEU A 19 -9.83 -9.87 20.11
N SER A 20 -10.63 -10.93 20.22
CA SER A 20 -10.17 -12.32 20.05
C SER A 20 -9.62 -12.61 18.67
N CYS A 21 -10.01 -11.85 17.64
CA CYS A 21 -9.52 -12.02 16.28
C CYS A 21 -8.14 -11.38 16.05
N PHE A 22 -7.67 -10.52 16.97
CA PHE A 22 -6.36 -9.89 16.81
C PHE A 22 -5.23 -10.90 16.91
N LEU A 23 -5.34 -11.90 17.80
CA LEU A 23 -4.34 -12.96 17.99
C LEU A 23 -2.89 -12.44 18.11
N GLY A 24 -2.72 -11.29 18.78
CA GLY A 24 -1.42 -10.62 18.93
C GLY A 24 -0.94 -9.83 17.71
N ASN A 25 -1.69 -9.81 16.62
CA ASN A 25 -1.38 -9.03 15.43
C ASN A 25 -1.81 -7.57 15.56
N VAL A 26 -1.20 -6.75 14.72
CA VAL A 26 -1.54 -5.35 14.50
C VAL A 26 -2.30 -5.23 13.19
N TYR A 27 -3.42 -4.50 13.18
CA TYR A 27 -4.24 -4.24 11.99
C TYR A 27 -4.23 -2.76 11.65
N ALA A 28 -4.39 -2.43 10.37
CA ALA A 28 -4.57 -1.05 9.93
C ALA A 28 -6.08 -0.71 9.93
N GLU A 29 -6.46 0.32 10.68
CA GLU A 29 -7.80 0.93 10.58
C GLU A 29 -7.90 1.84 9.35
N SER A 30 -6.85 2.62 9.08
CA SER A 30 -6.75 3.48 7.90
C SER A 30 -5.31 3.78 7.54
N VAL A 31 -5.07 4.04 6.25
CA VAL A 31 -3.75 4.43 5.72
C VAL A 31 -3.87 5.72 4.92
N ASP A 32 -3.38 6.83 5.47
CA ASP A 32 -3.31 8.08 4.73
C ASP A 32 -2.01 8.11 3.91
N VAL A 33 -2.13 8.33 2.60
CA VAL A 33 -0.97 8.56 1.75
C VAL A 33 -0.54 10.01 1.88
N LEU A 34 0.63 10.21 2.48
CA LEU A 34 1.23 11.52 2.67
C LEU A 34 1.82 12.00 1.35
N ARG A 35 1.51 13.24 0.96
CA ARG A 35 2.00 13.84 -0.29
C ARG A 35 2.66 15.19 -0.03
N ASP A 36 3.68 15.47 -0.84
CA ASP A 36 4.28 16.78 -0.99
C ASP A 36 4.03 17.31 -2.42
N GLY A 37 4.53 18.51 -2.73
CA GLY A 37 4.38 19.11 -4.06
C GLY A 37 5.02 18.31 -5.21
N THR A 38 5.85 17.31 -4.90
CA THR A 38 6.53 16.46 -5.88
C THR A 38 5.89 15.08 -6.04
N GLY A 39 5.08 14.61 -5.09
CA GLY A 39 4.43 13.30 -5.15
C GLY A 39 4.14 12.69 -3.77
N PRO A 40 3.89 11.37 -3.70
CA PRO A 40 3.81 10.68 -2.42
C PRO A 40 5.17 10.72 -1.70
N SER A 41 5.15 10.95 -0.39
CA SER A 41 6.33 11.01 0.48
C SER A 41 6.39 9.86 1.50
N GLY A 42 5.24 9.27 1.82
CA GLY A 42 5.15 8.18 2.79
C GLY A 42 3.71 7.78 3.10
N LEU A 43 3.58 6.95 4.12
CA LEU A 43 2.31 6.45 4.65
C LEU A 43 2.17 6.88 6.10
N ARG A 44 0.96 7.22 6.50
CA ARG A 44 0.56 7.35 7.90
C ARG A 44 -0.52 6.33 8.19
N LEU A 45 -0.20 5.40 9.08
CA LEU A 45 -1.05 4.27 9.42
C LEU A 45 -1.64 4.51 10.80
N ARG A 46 -2.97 4.41 10.86
CA ARG A 46 -3.70 4.31 12.12
C ARG A 46 -3.86 2.83 12.46
N LEU A 47 -3.14 2.39 13.48
CA LEU A 47 -2.95 0.99 13.82
C LEU A 47 -3.79 0.61 15.03
N LEU A 48 -4.35 -0.60 14.98
CA LEU A 48 -5.10 -1.24 16.04
C LEU A 48 -4.31 -2.44 16.55
N ALA A 49 -4.14 -2.54 17.86
CA ALA A 49 -3.57 -3.73 18.50
C ALA A 49 -4.36 -4.08 19.76
N ALA A 50 -4.43 -5.38 20.08
CA ALA A 50 -4.86 -5.79 21.40
C ALA A 50 -3.80 -5.38 22.44
N GLY A 51 -4.19 -4.72 23.51
CA GLY A 51 -3.24 -4.33 24.56
C GLY A 51 -2.62 -5.55 25.23
N CYS A 52 -1.29 -5.62 25.25
CA CYS A 52 -0.57 -6.60 26.06
C CYS A 52 -0.39 -6.03 27.48
N GLY A 53 -1.04 -6.65 28.45
CA GLY A 53 -0.85 -6.37 29.88
C GLY A 53 -0.93 -7.67 30.68
N PRO A 54 -0.31 -7.75 31.86
CA PRO A 54 -0.45 -8.89 32.76
C PRO A 54 -1.88 -8.92 33.33
N GLY A 55 -2.80 -9.55 32.60
CA GLY A 55 -4.21 -9.71 32.95
C GLY A 55 -4.88 -10.68 31.97
N LEU A 56 -5.94 -11.36 32.39
CA LEU A 56 -6.70 -12.25 31.52
C LEU A 56 -7.08 -11.54 30.21
N LEU A 57 -7.15 -12.28 29.10
CA LEU A 57 -7.64 -11.80 27.79
C LEU A 57 -8.95 -10.99 27.87
N ALA A 58 -9.75 -11.21 28.91
CA ALA A 58 -10.98 -10.50 29.21
C ALA A 58 -10.80 -8.99 29.48
N ASP A 59 -9.64 -8.54 30.00
CA ASP A 59 -9.37 -7.12 30.31
C ASP A 59 -8.50 -6.41 29.26
N SER A 60 -8.17 -7.11 28.17
CA SER A 60 -7.32 -6.58 27.10
C SER A 60 -8.08 -5.49 26.32
N LYS A 61 -7.73 -4.23 26.52
CA LYS A 61 -8.33 -3.11 25.78
C LYS A 61 -7.66 -2.95 24.41
N MET A 62 -8.46 -2.63 23.40
CA MET A 62 -7.94 -2.21 22.10
C MET A 62 -7.11 -0.93 22.27
N ARG A 63 -5.91 -0.92 21.69
CA ARG A 63 -5.04 0.25 21.60
C ARG A 63 -5.03 0.75 20.17
N VAL A 64 -5.21 2.06 20.03
CA VAL A 64 -5.12 2.77 18.76
C VAL A 64 -3.92 3.69 18.83
N PHE A 65 -3.06 3.62 17.81
CA PHE A 65 -1.89 4.49 17.73
C PHE A 65 -1.55 4.80 16.27
N GLU A 66 -0.87 5.92 16.06
CA GLU A 66 -0.50 6.38 14.73
C GLU A 66 1.00 6.23 14.51
N ARG A 67 1.38 5.75 13.33
CA ARG A 67 2.77 5.56 12.92
C ARG A 67 2.94 6.01 11.47
N SER A 68 4.10 6.55 11.17
CA SER A 68 4.42 7.00 9.81
C SER A 68 5.68 6.31 9.32
N VAL A 69 5.67 5.95 8.04
CA VAL A 69 6.80 5.36 7.33
C VAL A 69 6.99 6.12 6.03
N TYR A 70 8.22 6.52 5.73
CA TYR A 70 8.56 7.37 4.60
C TYR A 70 9.48 6.66 3.60
N PHE A 71 9.52 7.19 2.38
CA PHE A 71 10.57 6.79 1.44
C PHE A 71 11.95 7.14 2.00
N GLY A 72 12.87 6.17 1.95
CA GLY A 72 14.22 6.32 2.50
C GLY A 72 14.41 5.82 3.93
N ASP A 73 13.35 5.44 4.65
CA ASP A 73 13.46 4.83 5.98
C ASP A 73 14.21 3.49 5.89
N SER A 74 15.01 3.17 6.92
CA SER A 74 15.72 1.89 6.99
C SER A 74 14.77 0.75 7.37
N CYS A 75 15.18 -0.49 7.15
CA CYS A 75 14.39 -1.63 7.62
C CYS A 75 14.20 -1.63 9.14
N GLN A 76 15.17 -1.14 9.92
CA GLN A 76 15.08 -1.00 11.37
C GLN A 76 14.03 0.04 11.77
N ASP A 77 13.99 1.19 11.07
CA ASP A 77 12.97 2.21 11.30
C ASP A 77 11.57 1.62 11.06
N VAL A 78 11.38 0.93 9.92
CA VAL A 78 10.10 0.28 9.60
C VAL A 78 9.70 -0.75 10.65
N LEU A 79 10.63 -1.62 11.09
CA LEU A 79 10.36 -2.63 12.12
C LEU A 79 10.00 -1.97 13.47
N SER A 80 10.64 -0.86 13.82
CA SER A 80 10.34 -0.13 15.05
C SER A 80 8.96 0.53 15.03
N MET A 81 8.49 0.93 13.84
CA MET A 81 7.20 1.59 13.65
C MET A 81 6.04 0.60 13.51
N LEU A 82 6.22 -0.49 12.76
CA LEU A 82 5.15 -1.40 12.35
C LEU A 82 5.23 -2.81 12.97
N GLY A 83 6.35 -3.16 13.59
CA GLY A 83 6.63 -4.52 14.05
C GLY A 83 7.15 -5.43 12.94
N SER A 84 7.19 -6.74 13.20
CA SER A 84 7.69 -7.73 12.23
C SER A 84 6.73 -7.93 11.06
N PRO A 85 7.23 -8.07 9.82
CA PRO A 85 6.39 -8.46 8.70
C PRO A 85 5.94 -9.91 8.83
N HIS A 86 4.85 -10.25 8.14
CA HIS A 86 4.34 -11.63 8.09
C HIS A 86 5.19 -12.50 7.17
N LYS A 87 5.75 -11.89 6.13
CA LYS A 87 6.62 -12.55 5.16
C LYS A 87 7.67 -11.59 4.64
N VAL A 88 8.86 -12.11 4.40
CA VAL A 88 9.92 -11.44 3.64
C VAL A 88 10.04 -12.14 2.28
N PHE A 89 10.00 -11.37 1.19
CA PHE A 89 10.10 -11.91 -0.16
C PHE A 89 11.22 -11.21 -0.94
N TYR A 90 12.19 -11.98 -1.42
CA TYR A 90 13.30 -11.47 -2.23
C TYR A 90 12.93 -11.54 -3.71
N LYS A 91 13.07 -10.42 -4.42
CA LYS A 91 12.74 -10.35 -5.84
C LYS A 91 13.77 -11.13 -6.65
N SER A 92 13.38 -12.27 -7.21
CA SER A 92 14.31 -13.12 -7.98
C SER A 92 14.78 -12.47 -9.29
N GLU A 93 13.90 -11.74 -9.98
CA GLU A 93 14.20 -11.12 -11.28
C GLU A 93 13.44 -9.80 -11.49
N ASP A 94 14.06 -8.85 -12.18
CA ASP A 94 13.40 -7.62 -12.60
C ASP A 94 12.82 -7.74 -14.01
N LYS A 95 11.57 -8.19 -14.08
CA LYS A 95 10.84 -8.42 -15.34
C LYS A 95 10.75 -7.19 -16.24
N MET A 96 10.88 -5.97 -15.68
CA MET A 96 10.88 -4.73 -16.48
C MET A 96 12.23 -4.44 -17.14
N LYS A 97 13.31 -5.14 -16.80
CA LYS A 97 14.64 -4.95 -17.43
C LYS A 97 14.62 -5.19 -18.93
N ILE A 98 13.70 -6.00 -19.45
CA ILE A 98 13.56 -6.27 -20.88
C ILE A 98 13.19 -5.01 -21.68
N HIS A 99 12.59 -4.01 -21.04
CA HIS A 99 12.23 -2.73 -21.64
C HIS A 99 13.31 -1.66 -21.43
N SER A 100 14.42 -2.00 -20.77
CA SER A 100 15.55 -1.08 -20.65
C SER A 100 16.16 -0.83 -22.03
N PRO A 101 16.51 0.41 -22.39
CA PRO A 101 17.13 0.73 -23.68
C PRO A 101 18.53 0.10 -23.84
N SER A 102 19.10 -0.50 -22.80
CA SER A 102 20.40 -1.20 -22.86
C SER A 102 20.46 -2.39 -21.89
N PRO A 103 19.78 -3.51 -22.19
CA PRO A 103 19.70 -4.65 -21.28
C PRO A 103 21.04 -5.37 -21.09
N HIS A 104 21.90 -5.36 -22.12
CA HIS A 104 23.22 -6.02 -22.12
C HIS A 104 24.32 -5.24 -21.37
N LYS A 105 24.13 -3.94 -21.10
CA LYS A 105 25.13 -3.10 -20.44
C LYS A 105 24.99 -3.05 -18.92
N GLN A 106 23.94 -3.67 -18.36
CA GLN A 106 23.72 -3.63 -16.92
C GLN A 106 24.34 -4.84 -16.24
N VAL A 107 25.28 -4.58 -15.35
CA VAL A 107 25.85 -5.58 -14.45
C VAL A 107 24.72 -6.18 -13.60
N PRO A 108 24.61 -7.51 -13.46
CA PRO A 108 23.68 -8.12 -12.53
C PRO A 108 23.89 -7.54 -11.13
N SER A 109 22.82 -7.06 -10.49
CA SER A 109 22.90 -6.61 -9.10
C SER A 109 23.36 -7.78 -8.23
N LYS A 110 24.36 -7.57 -7.36
CA LYS A 110 24.85 -8.61 -6.44
C LYS A 110 23.77 -9.07 -5.45
N CYS A 111 22.85 -8.16 -5.11
CA CYS A 111 21.75 -8.38 -4.19
C CYS A 111 20.43 -7.96 -4.87
N ASN A 112 19.35 -8.61 -4.45
CA ASN A 112 18.00 -8.38 -4.96
C ASN A 112 17.16 -7.57 -3.97
N ASP A 113 16.37 -6.64 -4.48
CA ASP A 113 15.41 -5.88 -3.68
C ASP A 113 14.46 -6.86 -2.98
N TYR A 114 13.99 -6.51 -1.78
CA TYR A 114 13.16 -7.40 -0.97
C TYR A 114 11.95 -6.68 -0.37
N PHE A 115 10.87 -7.43 -0.20
CA PHE A 115 9.62 -6.95 0.36
C PHE A 115 9.46 -7.39 1.80
N PHE A 116 8.94 -6.48 2.62
CA PHE A 116 8.22 -6.82 3.83
C PHE A 116 6.72 -6.82 3.53
N ASN A 117 6.08 -7.97 3.68
CA ASN A 117 4.64 -8.13 3.47
C ASN A 117 3.91 -8.04 4.81
N TYR A 118 3.05 -7.04 4.98
CA TYR A 118 2.20 -6.87 6.15
C TYR A 118 0.75 -7.22 5.79
N PHE A 119 0.43 -8.51 5.82
CA PHE A 119 -0.88 -9.03 5.41
C PHE A 119 -2.04 -8.39 6.19
N THR A 120 -1.91 -8.21 7.50
CA THR A 120 -2.95 -7.58 8.35
C THR A 120 -3.07 -6.07 8.17
N LEU A 121 -2.05 -5.42 7.59
CA LEU A 121 -2.10 -3.98 7.27
C LEU A 121 -2.57 -3.75 5.83
N GLY A 122 -2.54 -4.78 4.98
CA GLY A 122 -2.80 -4.65 3.55
C GLY A 122 -1.69 -3.93 2.79
N VAL A 123 -0.46 -3.91 3.31
CA VAL A 123 0.66 -3.12 2.79
C VAL A 123 1.88 -3.99 2.52
N ASP A 124 2.50 -3.81 1.36
CA ASP A 124 3.88 -4.27 1.10
C ASP A 124 4.85 -3.10 1.05
N ILE A 125 6.04 -3.31 1.59
CA ILE A 125 7.11 -2.30 1.59
C ILE A 125 8.33 -2.89 0.90
N LEU A 126 8.74 -2.30 -0.23
CA LEU A 126 9.92 -2.69 -0.98
C LEU A 126 11.14 -1.94 -0.46
N PHE A 127 12.19 -2.69 -0.14
CA PHE A 127 13.50 -2.17 0.21
C PHE A 127 14.48 -2.36 -0.94
N ASP A 128 15.30 -1.34 -1.14
CA ASP A 128 16.44 -1.41 -2.03
C ASP A 128 17.52 -2.34 -1.46
N ALA A 129 18.02 -3.26 -2.28
CA ALA A 129 18.97 -4.29 -1.83
C ALA A 129 20.32 -3.74 -1.37
N ASN A 130 20.73 -2.59 -1.90
CA ASN A 130 22.04 -2.01 -1.65
C ASN A 130 22.02 -1.09 -0.43
N THR A 131 20.95 -0.29 -0.32
CA THR A 131 20.84 0.72 0.74
C THR A 131 19.98 0.27 1.91
N HIS A 132 19.22 -0.83 1.79
CA HIS A 132 18.24 -1.31 2.76
C HIS A 132 17.21 -0.26 3.16
N LYS A 133 16.88 0.64 2.23
CA LYS A 133 15.94 1.75 2.42
C LYS A 133 14.66 1.55 1.64
N VAL A 134 13.56 2.06 2.17
CA VAL A 134 12.24 2.00 1.55
C VAL A 134 12.25 2.70 0.19
N LYS A 135 11.80 1.97 -0.83
CA LYS A 135 11.77 2.38 -2.25
C LYS A 135 10.36 2.48 -2.81
N LYS A 136 9.46 1.57 -2.40
CA LYS A 136 8.07 1.50 -2.88
C LYS A 136 7.13 1.02 -1.77
N PHE A 137 5.88 1.46 -1.86
CA PHE A 137 4.77 0.90 -1.09
C PHE A 137 3.76 0.28 -2.06
N VAL A 138 3.11 -0.82 -1.66
CA VAL A 138 1.96 -1.39 -2.39
C VAL A 138 0.79 -1.51 -1.41
N LEU A 139 -0.33 -0.90 -1.75
CA LEU A 139 -1.56 -0.92 -0.95
C LEU A 139 -2.57 -1.86 -1.60
N HIS A 140 -3.04 -2.88 -0.89
CA HIS A 140 -3.94 -3.92 -1.42
C HIS A 140 -5.37 -3.71 -0.95
N THR A 141 -6.34 -3.71 -1.86
CA THR A 141 -7.75 -3.44 -1.54
C THR A 141 -8.57 -4.70 -1.21
N ASN A 142 -8.02 -5.88 -1.52
CA ASN A 142 -8.62 -7.18 -1.25
C ASN A 142 -10.04 -7.33 -1.86
N TYR A 143 -10.20 -6.96 -3.13
CA TYR A 143 -11.45 -7.22 -3.86
C TYR A 143 -11.54 -8.69 -4.35
N PRO A 144 -12.73 -9.32 -4.26
CA PRO A 144 -12.98 -10.61 -4.88
C PRO A 144 -12.74 -10.56 -6.39
N GLY A 145 -12.21 -11.64 -6.96
CA GLY A 145 -11.84 -11.69 -8.37
C GLY A 145 -10.48 -11.06 -8.69
N HIS A 146 -9.73 -10.64 -7.68
CA HIS A 146 -8.30 -10.36 -7.84
C HIS A 146 -7.47 -11.58 -7.44
N TYR A 147 -6.32 -11.74 -8.09
CA TYR A 147 -5.40 -12.85 -7.83
C TYR A 147 -4.93 -12.91 -6.36
N ASN A 148 -4.74 -11.77 -5.70
CA ASN A 148 -4.31 -11.70 -4.29
C ASN A 148 -5.49 -11.72 -3.29
N PHE A 149 -6.72 -11.98 -3.74
CA PHE A 149 -7.87 -11.99 -2.86
C PHE A 149 -7.66 -12.97 -1.70
N ASN A 150 -8.04 -12.55 -0.50
CA ASN A 150 -7.92 -13.29 0.76
C ASN A 150 -6.48 -13.52 1.26
N ILE A 151 -5.47 -12.92 0.63
CA ILE A 151 -4.08 -12.92 1.14
C ILE A 151 -3.87 -11.75 2.11
N TYR A 152 -4.46 -10.60 1.80
CA TYR A 152 -4.28 -9.36 2.55
C TYR A 152 -5.59 -8.95 3.22
N HIS A 153 -5.50 -8.37 4.40
CA HIS A 153 -6.56 -7.50 4.91
C HIS A 153 -6.71 -6.30 3.96
N ARG A 154 -7.93 -5.78 3.83
CA ARG A 154 -8.16 -4.58 3.02
C ARG A 154 -7.39 -3.41 3.63
N CYS A 155 -6.55 -2.78 2.82
CA CYS A 155 -5.94 -1.50 3.16
C CYS A 155 -6.98 -0.41 2.93
N GLU A 156 -7.46 0.22 4.01
CA GLU A 156 -8.39 1.36 3.98
C GLU A 156 -7.62 2.66 3.70
N PHE A 157 -7.16 2.84 2.46
CA PHE A 157 -6.31 3.96 2.09
C PHE A 157 -7.11 5.22 1.74
N LYS A 158 -6.45 6.37 1.91
CA LYS A 158 -6.89 7.67 1.43
C LYS A 158 -5.75 8.35 0.70
N ILE A 159 -5.96 8.68 -0.56
CA ILE A 159 -4.98 9.30 -1.45
C ILE A 159 -5.55 10.64 -1.92
N PRO A 160 -4.97 11.78 -1.50
CA PRO A 160 -5.32 13.05 -2.12
C PRO A 160 -4.76 13.08 -3.55
N ILE A 161 -5.61 13.17 -4.57
CA ILE A 161 -5.25 13.25 -5.99
C ILE A 161 -5.40 14.71 -6.43
N ALA A 162 -4.33 15.30 -6.98
CA ALA A 162 -4.41 16.64 -7.54
C ALA A 162 -5.17 16.62 -8.88
N ILE A 163 -6.15 17.50 -9.05
CA ILE A 163 -6.90 17.63 -10.30
C ILE A 163 -6.51 18.95 -10.96
N LYS A 164 -6.25 18.90 -12.26
CA LYS A 164 -6.12 20.10 -13.09
C LYS A 164 -7.45 20.30 -13.84
N LYS A 165 -8.34 21.13 -13.30
CA LYS A 165 -9.45 21.68 -14.09
C LYS A 165 -9.02 23.01 -14.68
N GLU A 166 -9.39 23.27 -15.93
CA GLU A 166 -8.92 24.41 -16.73
C GLU A 166 -9.21 25.80 -16.14
N ASN A 167 -9.97 25.92 -15.03
CA ASN A 167 -10.38 27.21 -14.44
C ASN A 167 -10.28 27.31 -12.91
N ALA A 168 -9.57 26.40 -12.21
CA ALA A 168 -9.37 26.52 -10.76
C ALA A 168 -8.01 25.94 -10.33
N ASP A 169 -7.24 26.74 -9.62
CA ASP A 169 -5.94 26.35 -9.08
C ASP A 169 -6.13 25.37 -7.91
N GLY A 170 -5.51 24.19 -8.00
CA GLY A 170 -5.20 23.34 -6.84
C GLY A 170 -6.30 22.51 -6.18
N GLN A 171 -7.39 22.10 -6.84
CA GLN A 171 -8.37 21.19 -6.22
C GLN A 171 -7.79 19.77 -6.05
N THR A 172 -7.86 19.23 -4.84
CA THR A 172 -7.52 17.83 -4.54
C THR A 172 -8.76 17.01 -4.23
N GLU A 173 -8.91 15.85 -4.87
CA GLU A 173 -9.97 14.89 -4.56
C GLU A 173 -9.41 13.67 -3.85
N THR A 174 -10.15 13.14 -2.87
CA THR A 174 -9.68 11.98 -2.10
C THR A 174 -10.10 10.69 -2.78
N CYS A 175 -9.14 9.99 -3.38
CA CYS A 175 -9.32 8.61 -3.79
C CYS A 175 -9.25 7.68 -2.58
N THR A 176 -10.21 6.79 -2.46
CA THR A 176 -10.29 5.80 -1.38
C THR A 176 -10.21 4.39 -1.94
N THR A 177 -10.10 3.41 -1.07
CA THR A 177 -10.19 1.99 -1.42
C THR A 177 -11.46 1.61 -2.17
N TYR A 178 -12.54 2.37 -1.99
CA TYR A 178 -13.85 2.15 -2.62
C TYR A 178 -14.06 2.94 -3.90
N SER A 179 -13.12 3.82 -4.26
CA SER A 179 -13.20 4.58 -5.50
C SER A 179 -13.07 3.66 -6.71
N LYS A 180 -13.89 3.92 -7.73
CA LYS A 180 -13.75 3.27 -9.04
C LYS A 180 -12.84 4.07 -9.96
N TRP A 181 -12.13 3.37 -10.83
CA TRP A 181 -11.13 3.98 -11.71
C TRP A 181 -11.75 4.91 -12.76
N ASP A 182 -12.91 4.55 -13.32
CA ASP A 182 -13.66 5.38 -14.27
C ASP A 182 -13.97 6.77 -13.71
N ASN A 183 -14.49 6.84 -12.48
CA ASN A 183 -14.76 8.10 -11.79
C ASN A 183 -13.49 8.95 -11.61
N ILE A 184 -12.36 8.32 -11.26
CA ILE A 184 -11.08 9.02 -11.12
C ILE A 184 -10.59 9.53 -12.48
N GLN A 185 -10.75 8.74 -13.54
CA GLN A 185 -10.33 9.09 -14.89
C GLN A 185 -11.12 10.28 -15.44
N GLU A 186 -12.44 10.32 -15.20
CA GLU A 186 -13.29 11.46 -15.59
C GLU A 186 -12.83 12.76 -14.93
N LEU A 187 -12.39 12.70 -13.67
CA LEU A 187 -11.89 13.86 -12.94
C LEU A 187 -10.59 14.44 -13.51
N LEU A 188 -9.79 13.65 -14.23
CA LEU A 188 -8.51 14.10 -14.79
C LEU A 188 -8.65 14.87 -16.11
N GLY A 189 -9.85 14.90 -16.72
CA GLY A 189 -10.17 15.72 -17.90
C GLY A 189 -9.55 15.26 -19.23
N HIS A 190 -8.54 14.40 -19.21
CA HIS A 190 -7.91 13.81 -20.39
C HIS A 190 -7.72 12.30 -20.22
N PRO A 191 -7.77 11.52 -21.31
CA PRO A 191 -7.47 10.10 -21.26
C PRO A 191 -6.08 9.88 -20.68
N VAL A 192 -5.99 9.07 -19.63
CA VAL A 192 -4.71 8.62 -19.09
C VAL A 192 -3.98 7.82 -20.18
N GLU A 193 -2.64 7.84 -20.16
CA GLU A 193 -1.82 7.01 -21.05
C GLU A 193 -2.30 5.56 -21.08
N LYS A 194 -2.07 4.88 -22.21
CA LYS A 194 -2.48 3.48 -22.38
C LYS A 194 -1.91 2.63 -21.24
N PRO A 195 -2.74 1.82 -20.56
CA PRO A 195 -2.29 1.04 -19.43
C PRO A 195 -1.36 -0.09 -19.87
N VAL A 196 -0.48 -0.49 -18.95
CA VAL A 196 0.28 -1.75 -19.09
C VAL A 196 -0.64 -2.90 -18.67
N VAL A 197 -0.77 -3.92 -19.52
CA VAL A 197 -1.57 -5.11 -19.20
C VAL A 197 -0.73 -6.08 -18.37
N LEU A 198 -1.22 -6.44 -17.19
CA LEU A 198 -0.56 -7.36 -16.28
C LEU A 198 -1.20 -8.75 -16.35
N HIS A 199 -0.45 -9.71 -16.91
CA HIS A 199 -0.81 -11.13 -16.90
C HIS A 199 -0.04 -11.87 -15.80
N ARG A 200 -0.77 -12.35 -14.78
CA ARG A 200 -0.19 -13.13 -13.67
C ARG A 200 -0.09 -14.64 -13.97
N SER A 201 -0.10 -15.05 -15.23
CA SER A 201 -0.23 -16.46 -15.66
C SER A 201 1.10 -17.21 -15.84
N SER A 202 2.21 -16.73 -15.27
CA SER A 202 3.56 -17.12 -15.73
C SER A 202 4.22 -18.29 -14.99
N SER A 203 3.48 -19.10 -14.23
CA SER A 203 4.04 -20.36 -13.70
C SER A 203 3.01 -21.51 -13.69
N PRO A 204 3.43 -22.78 -13.87
CA PRO A 204 2.53 -23.93 -14.04
C PRO A 204 1.54 -24.14 -12.90
N ASN A 205 1.90 -23.72 -11.67
CA ASN A 205 1.12 -23.95 -10.45
C ASN A 205 0.41 -22.69 -9.93
N ASN A 206 0.37 -21.61 -10.72
CA ASN A 206 -0.08 -20.30 -10.25
C ASN A 206 -0.85 -19.52 -11.32
N THR A 207 -1.78 -20.19 -11.97
CA THR A 207 -2.57 -19.62 -13.05
C THR A 207 -3.65 -18.71 -12.47
N ASN A 208 -3.59 -17.41 -12.78
CA ASN A 208 -4.62 -16.47 -12.37
C ASN A 208 -5.95 -16.76 -13.11
N PRO A 209 -7.01 -17.18 -12.41
CA PRO A 209 -8.28 -17.55 -13.05
C PRO A 209 -9.14 -16.34 -13.44
N PHE A 210 -8.81 -15.14 -12.96
CA PHE A 210 -9.66 -13.95 -13.09
C PHE A 210 -9.29 -13.05 -14.27
N GLY A 211 -8.34 -13.47 -15.11
CA GLY A 211 -7.87 -12.68 -16.25
C GLY A 211 -6.86 -11.59 -15.87
N SER A 212 -6.48 -10.76 -16.84
CA SER A 212 -5.50 -9.69 -16.66
C SER A 212 -6.08 -8.47 -15.95
N THR A 213 -5.19 -7.72 -15.29
CA THR A 213 -5.44 -6.38 -14.75
C THR A 213 -4.72 -5.31 -15.58
N PHE A 214 -5.11 -4.04 -15.41
CA PHE A 214 -4.57 -2.90 -16.16
C PHE A 214 -3.86 -1.94 -15.20
N CYS A 215 -2.61 -1.61 -15.48
CA CYS A 215 -1.80 -0.72 -14.66
C CYS A 215 -1.74 0.67 -15.28
N PHE A 216 -2.32 1.66 -14.60
CA PHE A 216 -2.34 3.05 -15.02
C PHE A 216 -1.36 3.89 -14.18
N GLY A 217 -0.51 4.67 -14.83
CA GLY A 217 0.39 5.61 -14.17
C GLY A 217 -0.30 6.95 -13.90
N LEU A 218 -0.25 7.43 -12.66
CA LEU A 218 -0.79 8.74 -12.29
C LEU A 218 0.00 9.33 -11.11
N GLN A 219 0.59 10.52 -11.29
CA GLN A 219 1.19 11.31 -10.21
C GLN A 219 2.18 10.53 -9.31
N ARG A 220 3.10 9.78 -9.92
CA ARG A 220 4.06 8.88 -9.25
C ARG A 220 3.42 7.73 -8.46
N MET A 221 2.25 7.30 -8.92
CA MET A 221 1.54 6.13 -8.41
C MET A 221 1.16 5.26 -9.61
N ILE A 222 1.01 3.96 -9.36
CA ILE A 222 0.49 3.01 -10.34
C ILE A 222 -0.76 2.40 -9.75
N PHE A 223 -1.88 2.56 -10.44
CA PHE A 223 -3.16 1.97 -10.08
C PHE A 223 -3.32 0.67 -10.89
N GLU A 224 -3.35 -0.47 -10.20
CA GLU A 224 -3.74 -1.75 -10.79
C GLU A 224 -5.27 -1.86 -10.74
N VAL A 225 -5.90 -1.91 -11.89
CA VAL A 225 -7.35 -1.85 -12.06
C VAL A 225 -7.86 -3.16 -12.66
N MET A 226 -8.93 -3.68 -12.09
CA MET A 226 -9.62 -4.87 -12.55
C MET A 226 -10.57 -4.56 -13.71
N GLN A 227 -11.05 -5.59 -14.41
CA GLN A 227 -11.98 -5.42 -15.54
C GLN A 227 -13.31 -4.74 -15.16
N ASN A 228 -13.68 -4.76 -13.88
CA ASN A 228 -14.89 -4.14 -13.33
C ASN A 228 -14.65 -2.73 -12.73
N ASN A 229 -13.55 -2.07 -13.11
CA ASN A 229 -13.11 -0.75 -12.64
C ASN A 229 -12.79 -0.61 -11.15
N HIS A 230 -12.78 -1.71 -10.38
CA HIS A 230 -12.25 -1.67 -9.02
C HIS A 230 -10.73 -1.59 -9.04
N ILE A 231 -10.17 -0.79 -8.13
CA ILE A 231 -8.74 -0.67 -7.91
C ILE A 231 -8.32 -1.87 -7.06
N ALA A 232 -7.50 -2.77 -7.60
CA ALA A 232 -6.99 -3.93 -6.89
C ALA A 232 -5.80 -3.58 -5.98
N SER A 233 -4.91 -2.73 -6.47
CA SER A 233 -3.78 -2.25 -5.69
C SER A 233 -3.30 -0.88 -6.17
N VAL A 234 -2.63 -0.15 -5.28
CA VAL A 234 -1.94 1.10 -5.61
C VAL A 234 -0.49 0.98 -5.21
N THR A 235 0.42 1.14 -6.18
CA THR A 235 1.86 1.18 -5.94
C THR A 235 2.34 2.63 -5.90
N LEU A 236 2.95 3.03 -4.80
CA LEU A 236 3.56 4.34 -4.62
C LEU A 236 5.08 4.24 -4.81
N TYR A 237 5.67 5.21 -5.50
CA TYR A 237 7.11 5.33 -5.63
C TYR A 237 7.52 6.79 -5.60
N GLY A 238 8.67 7.07 -5.00
CA GLY A 238 9.14 8.44 -4.82
C GLY A 238 10.61 8.48 -4.44
N PRO A 239 11.24 9.66 -4.52
CA PRO A 239 12.58 9.85 -3.99
C PRO A 239 12.57 9.70 -2.47
N PRO A 240 13.69 9.29 -1.86
CA PRO A 240 13.83 9.33 -0.41
C PRO A 240 13.71 10.77 0.11
N ARG A 241 13.17 10.93 1.32
CA ARG A 241 12.94 12.24 1.92
C ARG A 241 14.27 13.04 2.01
N PRO A 242 14.30 14.32 1.56
CA PRO A 242 15.46 15.18 1.78
C PRO A 242 15.68 15.37 3.29
N GLY A 243 16.86 14.99 3.79
CA GLY A 243 17.25 15.12 5.20
C GLY A 243 17.47 13.79 5.97
N ALA A 244 17.16 12.63 5.38
CA ALA A 244 17.42 11.33 6.03
C ALA A 244 18.93 10.99 6.21
N HIS A 245 19.84 11.80 5.64
CA HIS A 245 21.29 11.61 5.74
C HIS A 245 21.94 12.34 6.93
N LEU A 246 21.20 13.17 7.68
CA LEU A 246 21.78 13.97 8.78
C LEU A 246 21.80 13.25 10.14
N LYS A 247 21.11 12.11 10.30
CA LYS A 247 21.01 11.41 11.59
C LYS A 247 22.20 10.51 11.94
N THR A 248 23.14 10.27 11.00
CA THR A 248 24.27 9.36 11.23
C THR A 248 25.58 10.07 11.61
N ALA A 249 25.59 11.40 11.72
CA ALA A 249 26.82 12.16 11.96
C ALA A 249 27.01 12.64 13.42
N GLU A 250 26.06 12.39 14.33
CA GLU A 250 26.20 12.79 15.73
C GLU A 250 25.91 11.60 16.65
N LEU A 251 26.93 10.78 16.87
CA LEU A 251 27.10 10.06 18.13
C LEU A 251 28.51 10.39 18.65
N PRO A 252 28.64 10.85 19.90
CA PRO A 252 29.95 11.06 20.54
C PRO A 252 30.70 9.76 20.79
#